data_AF-Q8MMH6-F1
#
_entry.id   AF-Q8MMH6-F1
#
_cell.length_a   1.000
_cell.length_b   1.000
_cell.length_c   1.000
_cell.angle_alpha   90.00
_cell.angle_beta   90.00
_cell.angle_gamma   90.00
#
_symmetry.space_group_name_H-M   'P 1'
#
loop_
_entity.id
_entity.type
_entity.pdbx_description
1 polymer ?
#
loop_
_entity_poly.entity_id
_entity_poly.type
_entity_poly.pdbx_seq_one_letter_code
_entity_poly.pdbx_strand_id
1 'polypeptide(L)'
;FHETLYQKAAAGVPFTKVLQDKNIIPGIKVDKGVVPLMGTDNECTTQGLDGLSERCAQYKKDGAQFAKWRCVLKIQKETPSYQAMLENANVLARYASICQQNGLVPIVEPEVLPDGEHDLDTAEKATEQVLAFTYKALADHHVFLEGTLLKPNMWT
;
A
#
# COMPACT_ATOMS: atom_id res chain seq x y z
N PHE A 1 1.61 6.57 11.42
CA PHE A 1 2.68 7.34 10.73
C PHE A 1 3.98 7.16 11.50
N HIS A 2 5.15 7.48 10.90
CA HIS A 2 6.47 7.32 11.54
C HIS A 2 6.53 8.02 12.90
N GLU A 3 6.16 9.30 12.95
CA GLU A 3 6.18 10.08 14.19
C GLU A 3 5.38 9.41 15.32
N THR A 4 4.14 8.99 15.04
CA THR A 4 3.26 8.35 16.02
C THR A 4 3.80 7.02 16.57
N LEU A 5 4.61 6.30 15.79
CA LEU A 5 5.21 5.03 16.26
C LEU A 5 6.15 5.25 17.46
N TYR A 6 6.76 6.43 17.55
CA TYR A 6 7.71 6.80 18.60
C TYR A 6 7.14 7.76 19.65
N GLN A 7 5.88 8.16 19.50
CA GLN A 7 5.19 8.97 20.50
C GLN A 7 4.78 8.14 21.71
N LYS A 8 4.55 8.86 22.83
CA LYS A 8 4.12 8.30 24.11
C LYS A 8 2.80 8.93 24.53
N ALA A 9 1.98 8.16 25.25
CA ALA A 9 0.80 8.68 25.93
C ALA A 9 1.18 9.63 27.07
N ALA A 10 0.22 10.37 27.62
CA ALA A 10 0.44 11.28 28.75
C ALA A 10 1.08 10.61 29.98
N ALA A 11 0.83 9.31 30.17
CA ALA A 11 1.45 8.49 31.23
C ALA A 11 2.88 8.01 30.91
N GLY A 12 3.49 8.46 29.82
CA GLY A 12 4.85 8.09 29.40
C GLY A 12 4.98 6.73 28.70
N VAL A 13 3.86 6.02 28.47
CA VAL A 13 3.84 4.70 27.82
C VAL A 13 3.92 4.86 26.29
N PRO A 14 4.83 4.16 25.58
CA PRO A 14 4.86 4.17 24.11
C PRO A 14 3.53 3.74 23.49
N PHE A 15 3.09 4.40 22.42
CA PHE A 15 1.80 4.04 21.79
C PHE A 15 1.76 2.60 21.27
N THR A 16 2.89 2.06 20.78
CA THR A 16 2.99 0.65 20.38
C THR A 16 2.64 -0.29 21.53
N LYS A 17 3.11 0.00 22.74
CA LYS A 17 2.77 -0.76 23.95
C LYS A 17 1.30 -0.59 24.33
N VAL A 18 0.75 0.63 24.25
CA VAL A 18 -0.68 0.87 24.52
C VAL A 18 -1.58 0.02 23.60
N LEU A 19 -1.20 -0.13 22.32
CA LEU A 19 -1.92 -0.98 21.37
C LEU A 19 -1.78 -2.47 21.75
N GLN A 20 -0.55 -2.91 22.03
CA GLN A 20 -0.27 -4.31 22.39
C GLN A 20 -0.97 -4.75 23.69
N ASP A 21 -1.00 -3.89 24.72
CA ASP A 21 -1.70 -4.15 25.99
C ASP A 21 -3.23 -4.33 25.77
N LYS A 22 -3.75 -3.89 24.62
CA LYS A 22 -5.14 -4.05 24.19
C LYS A 22 -5.34 -5.12 23.11
N ASN A 23 -4.33 -5.96 22.85
CA ASN A 23 -4.32 -6.95 21.77
C ASN A 23 -4.50 -6.34 20.36
N ILE A 24 -4.11 -5.08 20.17
CA ILE A 24 -4.12 -4.42 18.87
C ILE A 24 -2.73 -4.49 18.27
N ILE A 25 -2.66 -5.00 17.05
CA ILE A 25 -1.40 -5.13 16.30
C ILE A 25 -0.97 -3.75 15.78
N PRO A 26 0.22 -3.25 16.12
CA PRO A 26 0.71 -1.99 15.56
C PRO A 26 1.16 -2.14 14.10
N GLY A 27 0.82 -1.16 13.27
CA GLY A 27 1.26 -1.10 11.88
C GLY A 27 1.85 0.25 11.49
N ILE A 28 2.57 0.26 10.38
CA ILE A 28 3.32 1.44 9.93
C ILE A 28 3.08 1.76 8.45
N LYS A 29 2.81 3.04 8.16
CA LYS A 29 2.80 3.56 6.79
C LYS A 29 4.25 3.74 6.32
N VAL A 30 4.61 3.15 5.19
CA VAL A 30 6.00 3.18 4.69
C VAL A 30 6.18 3.81 3.31
N ASP A 31 5.11 4.04 2.56
CA ASP A 31 5.16 4.87 1.36
C ASP A 31 5.51 6.33 1.69
N LYS A 32 6.12 7.02 0.73
CA LYS A 32 6.50 8.45 0.79
C LYS A 32 5.62 9.31 -0.11
N GLY A 33 4.38 8.87 -0.36
CA GLY A 33 3.40 9.58 -1.18
C GLY A 33 3.51 9.31 -2.68
N VAL A 34 2.60 9.93 -3.43
CA VAL A 34 2.47 9.77 -4.88
C VAL A 34 3.35 10.77 -5.63
N VAL A 35 3.78 10.40 -6.83
CA VAL A 35 4.51 11.25 -7.78
C VAL A 35 3.88 11.12 -9.17
N PRO A 36 3.86 12.19 -9.98
CA PRO A 36 3.24 12.16 -11.32
C PRO A 36 3.94 11.16 -12.26
N LEU A 37 3.16 10.50 -13.12
CA LEU A 37 3.68 9.72 -14.24
C LEU A 37 3.73 10.58 -15.50
N MET A 38 4.94 10.92 -15.94
CA MET A 38 5.13 11.74 -17.15
C MET A 38 4.54 11.04 -18.38
N GLY A 39 3.79 11.79 -19.19
CA GLY A 39 3.15 11.28 -20.40
C GLY A 39 1.77 10.65 -20.19
N THR A 40 1.23 10.71 -18.96
CA THR A 40 -0.11 10.23 -18.62
C THR A 40 -1.09 11.38 -18.34
N ASP A 41 -2.40 11.11 -18.37
CA ASP A 41 -3.43 12.08 -17.99
C ASP A 41 -3.59 12.12 -16.46
N ASN A 42 -2.76 12.93 -15.79
CA ASN A 42 -2.84 13.18 -14.35
C ASN A 42 -2.80 11.92 -13.47
N GLU A 43 -2.11 10.87 -13.95
CA GLU A 43 -1.88 9.65 -13.19
C GLU A 43 -0.58 9.74 -12.37
N CYS A 44 -0.43 8.81 -11.43
CA CYS A 44 0.70 8.78 -10.52
C CYS A 44 1.17 7.36 -10.23
N THR A 45 2.42 7.27 -9.75
CA THR A 45 2.93 6.11 -9.01
C THR A 45 3.25 6.53 -7.59
N THR A 46 3.64 5.59 -6.72
CA THR A 46 4.00 5.86 -5.34
C THR A 46 5.48 5.62 -5.11
N GLN A 47 6.12 6.51 -4.37
CA GLN A 47 7.55 6.41 -4.04
C GLN A 47 7.78 5.90 -2.61
N GLY A 48 9.01 5.45 -2.32
CA GLY A 48 9.42 5.10 -0.95
C GLY A 48 10.23 3.80 -0.80
N LEU A 49 10.62 3.16 -1.91
CA LEU A 49 11.41 1.91 -1.89
C LEU A 49 12.86 2.13 -1.42
N ASP A 50 13.41 3.32 -1.64
CA ASP A 50 14.77 3.64 -1.24
C ASP A 50 14.92 3.57 0.28
N GLY A 51 15.84 2.70 0.73
CA GLY A 51 16.09 2.40 2.14
C GLY A 51 14.92 1.70 2.84
N LEU A 52 13.98 1.11 2.09
CA LEU A 52 12.79 0.49 2.68
C LEU A 52 13.14 -0.74 3.53
N SER A 53 14.14 -1.53 3.14
CA SER A 53 14.52 -2.73 3.90
C SER A 53 15.01 -2.37 5.30
N GLU A 54 15.93 -1.41 5.40
CA GLU A 54 16.49 -0.92 6.66
C GLU A 54 15.40 -0.31 7.54
N ARG A 55 14.48 0.46 6.94
CA ARG A 55 13.32 1.01 7.63
C ARG A 55 12.39 -0.08 8.15
N CYS A 56 12.08 -1.10 7.34
CA CYS A 56 11.23 -2.21 7.73
C CYS A 56 11.85 -3.01 8.89
N ALA A 57 13.15 -3.32 8.82
CA ALA A 57 13.89 -3.97 9.90
C ALA A 57 13.82 -3.16 11.21
N GLN A 58 13.98 -1.85 11.12
CA GLN A 58 13.88 -0.96 12.28
C GLN A 58 12.46 -0.95 12.85
N TYR A 59 11.43 -0.77 12.01
CA TYR A 59 10.04 -0.78 12.46
C TYR A 59 9.61 -2.12 13.08
N LYS A 60 10.14 -3.23 12.57
CA LYS A 60 9.91 -4.55 13.17
C LYS A 60 10.48 -4.63 14.59
N LYS A 61 11.71 -4.14 14.80
CA LYS A 61 12.34 -4.04 16.14
C LYS A 61 11.54 -3.12 17.07
N ASP A 62 10.96 -2.06 16.53
CA ASP A 62 10.16 -1.07 17.27
C ASP A 62 8.71 -1.52 17.54
N GLY A 63 8.34 -2.73 17.11
CA GLY A 63 7.09 -3.39 17.48
C GLY A 63 6.01 -3.41 16.39
N ALA A 64 6.24 -2.80 15.23
CA ALA A 64 5.31 -2.93 14.11
C ALA A 64 5.27 -4.37 13.58
N GLN A 65 4.08 -4.86 13.22
CA GLN A 65 3.90 -6.22 12.67
C GLN A 65 3.38 -6.22 11.24
N PHE A 66 2.79 -5.12 10.79
CA PHE A 66 2.36 -4.94 9.41
C PHE A 66 2.77 -3.57 8.89
N ALA A 67 2.85 -3.46 7.57
CA ALA A 67 3.12 -2.22 6.87
C ALA A 67 1.93 -1.85 5.97
N LYS A 68 1.87 -0.60 5.55
CA LYS A 68 0.88 -0.12 4.57
C LYS A 68 1.56 0.72 3.49
N TRP A 69 1.18 0.48 2.24
CA TRP A 69 1.60 1.26 1.07
C TRP A 69 0.41 1.53 0.17
N ARG A 70 0.15 2.81 -0.10
CA ARG A 70 -0.98 3.24 -0.95
C ARG A 70 -0.53 3.60 -2.36
N CYS A 71 -1.13 2.97 -3.34
CA CYS A 71 -1.14 3.40 -4.73
C CYS A 71 -2.50 4.02 -5.08
N VAL A 72 -2.52 4.94 -6.03
CA VAL A 72 -3.72 5.70 -6.40
C VAL A 72 -3.92 5.62 -7.90
N LEU A 73 -5.10 5.19 -8.30
CA LEU A 73 -5.54 5.12 -9.68
C LEU A 73 -6.85 5.89 -9.83
N LYS A 74 -7.12 6.42 -11.02
CA LYS A 74 -8.28 7.27 -11.31
C LYS A 74 -9.06 6.66 -12.46
N ILE A 75 -10.39 6.76 -12.40
CA ILE A 75 -11.27 6.45 -13.52
C ILE A 75 -11.61 7.75 -14.24
N GLN A 76 -11.16 7.87 -15.48
CA GLN A 76 -11.53 8.95 -16.39
C GLN A 76 -11.74 8.37 -17.78
N LYS A 77 -11.74 9.21 -18.82
CA LYS A 77 -11.98 8.77 -20.19
C LYS A 77 -10.96 7.72 -20.68
N GLU A 78 -9.68 7.90 -20.34
CA GLU A 78 -8.56 7.06 -20.81
C GLU A 78 -7.72 6.48 -19.65
N THR A 79 -8.22 6.58 -18.40
CA THR A 79 -7.52 6.13 -17.18
C THR A 79 -8.41 5.16 -16.37
N PRO A 80 -7.82 4.18 -15.64
CA PRO A 80 -6.38 3.98 -15.45
C PRO A 80 -5.69 3.43 -16.70
N SER A 81 -4.58 4.03 -17.11
CA SER A 81 -3.83 3.56 -18.27
C SER A 81 -3.10 2.26 -17.98
N TYR A 82 -2.74 1.53 -19.04
CA TYR A 82 -1.88 0.35 -18.92
C TYR A 82 -0.57 0.65 -18.16
N GLN A 83 0.04 1.81 -18.43
CA GLN A 83 1.28 2.22 -17.78
C GLN A 83 1.08 2.44 -16.28
N ALA A 84 0.01 3.13 -15.87
CA ALA A 84 -0.29 3.37 -14.46
C ALA A 84 -0.61 2.06 -13.71
N MET A 85 -1.39 1.16 -14.31
CA MET A 85 -1.67 -0.15 -13.71
C MET A 85 -0.39 -0.98 -13.55
N LEU A 86 0.43 -1.06 -14.59
CA LEU A 86 1.68 -1.81 -14.57
C LEU A 86 2.65 -1.28 -13.50
N GLU A 87 2.86 0.03 -13.46
CA GLU A 87 3.82 0.65 -12.54
C GLU A 87 3.35 0.55 -11.08
N ASN A 88 2.07 0.82 -10.80
CA ASN A 88 1.53 0.72 -9.43
C ASN A 88 1.51 -0.74 -8.94
N ALA A 89 1.16 -1.71 -9.80
CA ALA A 89 1.24 -3.12 -9.43
C ALA A 89 2.68 -3.56 -9.14
N ASN A 90 3.64 -3.15 -9.96
CA ASN A 90 5.04 -3.52 -9.80
C ASN A 90 5.67 -2.88 -8.54
N VAL A 91 5.36 -1.62 -8.22
CA VAL A 91 5.87 -0.99 -6.99
C VAL A 91 5.25 -1.61 -5.73
N LEU A 92 3.96 -1.97 -5.75
CA LEU A 92 3.31 -2.70 -4.67
C LEU A 92 3.95 -4.06 -4.44
N ALA A 93 4.29 -4.79 -5.50
CA ALA A 93 4.93 -6.09 -5.40
C ALA A 93 6.35 -6.01 -4.82
N ARG A 94 7.16 -5.02 -5.25
CA ARG A 94 8.48 -4.76 -4.65
C ARG A 94 8.38 -4.38 -3.18
N TYR A 95 7.43 -3.51 -2.83
CA TYR A 95 7.14 -3.14 -1.45
C TYR A 95 6.76 -4.37 -0.60
N ALA A 96 5.88 -5.23 -1.11
CA ALA A 96 5.42 -6.41 -0.41
C ALA A 96 6.56 -7.41 -0.15
N SER A 97 7.39 -7.65 -1.16
CA SER A 97 8.58 -8.50 -1.06
C SER A 97 9.54 -8.01 0.03
N ILE A 98 9.87 -6.71 0.04
CA ILE A 98 10.76 -6.12 1.05
C ILE A 98 10.16 -6.20 2.46
N CYS A 99 8.85 -6.02 2.61
CA CYS A 99 8.17 -6.16 3.91
C CYS A 99 8.27 -7.59 4.44
N GLN A 100 8.00 -8.58 3.60
CA GLN A 100 8.05 -9.99 3.99
C GLN A 100 9.46 -10.43 4.39
N GLN A 101 10.50 -9.98 3.66
CA GLN A 101 11.90 -10.22 4.03
C GLN A 101 12.25 -9.71 5.43
N ASN A 102 11.55 -8.69 5.91
CA ASN A 102 11.76 -8.06 7.22
C ASN A 102 10.69 -8.44 8.26
N GLY A 103 9.85 -9.43 7.96
CA GLY A 103 8.84 -9.94 8.89
C GLY A 103 7.65 -9.00 9.14
N LEU A 104 7.37 -8.08 8.22
CA LEU A 104 6.17 -7.25 8.24
C LEU A 104 5.15 -7.78 7.23
N VAL A 105 3.90 -7.96 7.65
CA VAL A 105 2.79 -8.27 6.73
C VAL A 105 2.51 -7.02 5.88
N PRO A 106 2.63 -7.06 4.54
CA PRO A 106 2.28 -5.93 3.70
C PRO A 106 0.77 -5.84 3.49
N ILE A 107 0.18 -4.68 3.79
CA ILE A 107 -1.13 -4.30 3.29
C ILE A 107 -0.92 -3.66 1.91
N VAL A 108 -1.38 -4.36 0.88
CA VAL A 108 -1.37 -3.96 -0.52
C VAL A 108 -2.62 -3.12 -0.79
N GLU A 109 -2.46 -1.82 -1.06
CA GLU A 109 -3.57 -0.87 -1.22
C GLU A 109 -3.54 -0.21 -2.62
N PRO A 110 -4.07 -0.88 -3.66
CA PRO A 110 -4.26 -0.31 -4.99
C PRO A 110 -5.61 0.43 -5.05
N GLU A 111 -5.66 1.66 -4.57
CA GLU A 111 -6.93 2.41 -4.45
C GLU A 111 -7.35 3.02 -5.79
N VAL A 112 -8.48 2.57 -6.33
CA VAL A 112 -9.18 3.23 -7.42
C VAL A 112 -10.09 4.29 -6.82
N LEU A 113 -9.88 5.55 -7.19
CA LEU A 113 -10.62 6.69 -6.65
C LEU A 113 -12.06 6.73 -7.18
N PRO A 114 -13.05 7.09 -6.33
CA PRO A 114 -14.45 7.23 -6.72
C PRO A 114 -14.74 8.56 -7.43
N ASP A 115 -13.75 9.45 -7.57
CA ASP A 115 -13.91 10.74 -8.23
C ASP A 115 -14.32 10.57 -9.70
N GLY A 116 -15.47 11.13 -10.09
CA GLY A 116 -15.94 11.15 -11.48
C GLY A 116 -17.46 11.01 -11.61
N GLU A 117 -17.93 10.87 -12.84
CA GLU A 117 -19.34 10.61 -13.18
C GLU A 117 -19.54 9.20 -13.77
N HIS A 118 -18.62 8.28 -13.49
CA HIS A 118 -18.69 6.90 -13.96
C HIS A 118 -19.78 6.11 -13.21
N ASP A 119 -20.31 5.08 -13.86
CA ASP A 119 -21.28 4.17 -13.25
C ASP A 119 -20.59 3.01 -12.50
N LEU A 120 -21.41 2.23 -11.80
CA LEU A 120 -20.95 1.07 -11.02
C LEU A 120 -20.23 0.03 -11.89
N ASP A 121 -20.75 -0.24 -13.09
CA ASP A 121 -20.15 -1.19 -14.03
C ASP A 121 -18.74 -0.76 -14.46
N THR A 122 -18.51 0.54 -14.61
CA THR A 122 -17.18 1.09 -14.92
C THR A 122 -16.24 0.97 -13.72
N ALA A 123 -16.73 1.25 -12.51
CA ALA A 123 -15.95 1.09 -11.27
C ALA A 123 -15.55 -0.38 -11.02
N GLU A 124 -16.46 -1.32 -11.26
CA GLU A 124 -16.21 -2.76 -11.20
C GLU A 124 -15.11 -3.16 -12.18
N LYS A 125 -15.26 -2.84 -13.48
CA LYS A 125 -14.27 -3.19 -14.51
C LYS A 125 -12.89 -2.62 -14.23
N ALA A 126 -12.81 -1.35 -13.82
CA ALA A 126 -11.54 -0.73 -13.46
C ALA A 126 -10.89 -1.46 -12.28
N THR A 127 -11.68 -1.78 -11.25
CA THR A 127 -11.18 -2.51 -10.07
C THR A 127 -10.72 -3.92 -10.43
N GLU A 128 -11.48 -4.67 -11.24
CA GLU A 128 -11.09 -6.01 -11.71
C GLU A 128 -9.73 -5.97 -12.42
N GLN A 129 -9.54 -5.03 -13.35
CA GLN A 129 -8.28 -4.90 -14.08
C GLN A 129 -7.13 -4.56 -13.15
N VAL A 130 -7.30 -3.57 -12.27
CA VAL A 130 -6.27 -3.16 -11.31
C VAL A 130 -5.86 -4.30 -10.39
N LEU A 131 -6.83 -5.08 -9.89
CA LEU A 131 -6.55 -6.22 -9.03
C LEU A 131 -5.85 -7.35 -9.80
N ALA A 132 -6.23 -7.62 -11.05
CA ALA A 132 -5.56 -8.62 -11.88
C ALA A 132 -4.08 -8.26 -12.11
N PHE A 133 -3.77 -7.00 -12.45
CA PHE A 133 -2.39 -6.52 -12.54
C PHE A 133 -1.64 -6.67 -11.23
N THR A 134 -2.28 -6.28 -10.12
CA THR A 134 -1.70 -6.35 -8.77
C THR A 134 -1.31 -7.78 -8.41
N TYR A 135 -2.24 -8.74 -8.48
CA TYR A 135 -1.96 -10.14 -8.12
C TYR A 135 -0.96 -10.81 -9.06
N LYS A 136 -0.99 -10.50 -10.36
CA LYS A 136 0.04 -10.98 -11.29
C LYS A 136 1.43 -10.47 -10.90
N ALA A 137 1.56 -9.20 -10.56
CA ALA A 137 2.83 -8.63 -10.10
C ALA A 137 3.28 -9.24 -8.77
N LEU A 138 2.36 -9.46 -7.81
CA LEU A 138 2.69 -10.15 -6.56
C LEU A 138 3.26 -11.56 -6.82
N ALA A 139 2.66 -12.31 -7.76
CA ALA A 139 3.15 -13.62 -8.15
C ALA A 139 4.54 -13.56 -8.82
N ASP A 140 4.75 -12.59 -9.72
CA ASP A 140 6.04 -12.40 -10.42
C ASP A 140 7.19 -12.05 -9.46
N HIS A 141 6.88 -11.39 -8.34
CA HIS A 141 7.86 -11.04 -7.28
C HIS A 141 7.93 -12.10 -6.17
N HIS A 142 7.32 -13.26 -6.38
CA HIS A 142 7.33 -14.39 -5.44
C HIS A 142 6.80 -14.04 -4.04
N VAL A 143 5.82 -13.14 -3.96
CA VAL A 143 5.20 -12.74 -2.70
C VAL A 143 4.38 -13.90 -2.12
N PHE A 144 4.57 -14.20 -0.84
CA PHE A 144 3.80 -15.21 -0.12
C PHE A 144 2.41 -14.67 0.23
N LEU A 145 1.38 -15.03 -0.54
CA LEU A 145 0.06 -14.38 -0.50
C LEU A 145 -0.66 -14.52 0.84
N GLU A 146 -0.53 -15.67 1.52
CA GLU A 146 -1.10 -15.94 2.83
C GLU A 146 -0.53 -15.01 3.92
N GLY A 147 0.65 -14.42 3.66
CA GLY A 147 1.28 -13.41 4.49
C GLY A 147 1.01 -11.98 4.05
N THR A 148 -0.06 -11.70 3.30
CA THR A 148 -0.46 -10.36 2.83
C THR A 148 -1.88 -10.02 3.23
N LEU A 149 -2.23 -8.73 3.15
CA LEU A 149 -3.61 -8.26 3.19
C LEU A 149 -3.88 -7.34 2.00
N LEU A 150 -5.08 -7.40 1.44
CA LEU A 150 -5.54 -6.47 0.42
C LEU A 150 -6.40 -5.38 1.07
N LYS A 151 -6.16 -4.12 0.73
CA LYS A 151 -7.04 -3.00 1.07
C LYS A 151 -7.51 -2.33 -0.23
N PRO A 152 -8.59 -2.84 -0.85
CA PRO A 152 -9.14 -2.25 -2.06
C PRO A 152 -10.12 -1.11 -1.72
N ASN A 153 -10.55 -0.37 -2.74
CA ASN A 153 -11.80 0.38 -2.70
C ASN A 153 -13.01 -0.56 -2.75
N MET A 154 -14.15 -0.09 -2.24
CA MET A 154 -15.44 -0.72 -2.57
C MET A 154 -15.79 -0.37 -4.02
N TRP A 155 -16.68 -1.15 -4.63
CA TRP A 155 -17.29 -0.78 -5.91
C TRP A 155 -18.46 0.15 -5.60
N THR A 156 -18.35 1.42 -6.02
CA THR A 156 -19.30 2.49 -5.68
C THR A 156 -19.47 3.43 -6.83
#